data_AF-A0A133V2T8-F1
#
_entry.id   AF-A0A133V2T8-F1
#
_cell.length_a   1.000
_cell.length_b   1.000
_cell.length_c   1.000
_cell.angle_alpha   90.00
_cell.angle_beta   90.00
_cell.angle_gamma   90.00
#
_symmetry.space_group_name_H-M   'P 1'
#
loop_
_entity.id
_entity.type
_entity.pdbx_description
1 polymer ?
#
loop_
_entity_poly.entity_id
_entity_poly.type
_entity_poly.pdbx_seq_one_letter_code
_entity_poly.pdbx_strand_id
1 'polypeptide(L)'
;MRVVIVSGYKDSGKTAVVEGLVEEFGDRGYRVGTVKHISQENFTIDQPKSDTWRHMDAGSEVVIALSSNETAVLRKGKRDLDELLRELMDLDFVILEGFKNVENMVRIVVARDESDVEKLSDEFTIGIVGDIENRENVFDLSDTSAIADLVERKSVMPVGRLDCGSCGYSSCREFVLSSIEGEAQTNECVALKESVYLSIDGKRIPLKPFVKDLISDTIIGIVSSLKDTEGEKIEIKVEKNGR
;
A
#
# COMPACT_ATOMS: atom_id res chain seq x y z
N MET A 1 2.78 9.58 -3.41
CA MET A 1 3.08 8.17 -3.16
C MET A 1 2.90 7.28 -4.39
N ARG A 2 3.97 6.61 -4.82
CA ARG A 2 3.98 5.44 -5.72
C ARG A 2 4.36 4.20 -4.92
N VAL A 3 3.92 3.01 -5.34
CA VAL A 3 4.17 1.77 -4.60
C VAL A 3 4.75 0.69 -5.52
N VAL A 4 5.74 -0.04 -5.01
CA VAL A 4 6.34 -1.21 -5.68
C VAL A 4 6.46 -2.37 -4.70
N ILE A 5 6.17 -3.58 -5.17
CA ILE A 5 6.43 -4.82 -4.44
C ILE A 5 7.81 -5.34 -4.82
N VAL A 6 8.62 -5.71 -3.83
CA VAL A 6 9.84 -6.51 -4.04
C VAL A 6 9.54 -7.92 -3.56
N SER A 7 9.30 -8.83 -4.51
CA SER A 7 8.90 -10.21 -4.26
C SER A 7 10.03 -11.19 -4.52
N GLY A 8 9.97 -12.39 -3.93
CA GLY A 8 11.09 -13.35 -3.93
C GLY A 8 10.98 -14.36 -2.80
N TYR A 9 11.60 -15.53 -2.94
CA TYR A 9 11.65 -16.54 -1.88
C TYR A 9 12.65 -16.17 -0.78
N LYS A 10 12.60 -16.89 0.35
CA LYS A 10 13.53 -16.66 1.45
C LYS A 10 14.97 -16.78 0.93
N ASP A 11 15.85 -15.91 1.42
CA ASP A 11 17.27 -15.88 1.06
C ASP A 11 17.57 -15.61 -0.42
N SER A 12 16.65 -14.98 -1.16
CA SER A 12 16.85 -14.59 -2.57
C SER A 12 17.58 -13.26 -2.77
N GLY A 13 17.87 -12.50 -1.70
CA GLY A 13 18.47 -11.15 -1.82
C GLY A 13 17.46 -9.99 -1.83
N LYS A 14 16.16 -10.22 -1.61
CA LYS A 14 15.14 -9.15 -1.50
C LYS A 14 15.54 -8.00 -0.59
N THR A 15 16.07 -8.31 0.60
CA THR A 15 16.44 -7.29 1.59
C THR A 15 17.51 -6.36 1.03
N ALA A 16 18.50 -6.88 0.30
CA ALA A 16 19.51 -6.05 -0.36
C ALA A 16 18.91 -5.14 -1.45
N VAL A 17 17.96 -5.66 -2.23
CA VAL A 17 17.24 -4.83 -3.23
C VAL A 17 16.43 -3.72 -2.56
N VAL A 18 15.74 -4.03 -1.46
CA VAL A 18 14.97 -3.03 -0.69
C VAL A 18 15.89 -1.99 -0.07
N GLU A 19 16.99 -2.39 0.57
CA GLU A 19 17.98 -1.49 1.16
C GLU A 19 18.57 -0.55 0.11
N GLY A 20 19.00 -1.10 -1.04
CA GLY A 20 19.53 -0.30 -2.14
C GLY A 20 18.51 0.70 -2.70
N LEU A 21 17.25 0.29 -2.88
CA LEU A 21 16.19 1.21 -3.32
C LEU A 21 15.90 2.32 -2.30
N VAL A 22 15.93 2.02 -1.00
CA VAL A 22 15.73 3.02 0.06
C VAL A 22 16.87 4.04 0.06
N GLU A 23 18.12 3.58 -0.04
CA GLU A 23 19.30 4.45 -0.09
C GLU A 23 19.28 5.34 -1.34
N GLU A 24 19.14 4.73 -2.52
CA GLU A 24 19.14 5.44 -3.81
C GLU A 24 18.01 6.47 -3.91
N PHE A 25 16.79 6.12 -3.48
CA PHE A 25 15.69 7.10 -3.46
C PHE A 25 15.86 8.19 -2.39
N GLY A 26 16.48 7.85 -1.25
CA GLY A 26 16.86 8.83 -0.24
C GLY A 26 17.86 9.85 -0.79
N ASP A 27 18.88 9.38 -1.50
CA ASP A 27 19.90 10.23 -2.15
C ASP A 27 19.30 11.11 -3.26
N ARG A 28 18.25 10.65 -3.94
CA ARG A 28 17.45 11.45 -4.88
C ARG A 28 16.50 12.46 -4.20
N GLY A 29 16.42 12.46 -2.88
CA GLY A 29 15.61 13.40 -2.10
C GLY A 29 14.15 12.99 -1.92
N TYR A 30 13.79 11.73 -2.20
CA TYR A 30 12.45 11.21 -1.96
C TYR A 30 12.24 10.81 -0.50
N ARG A 31 11.00 10.94 -0.02
CA ARG A 31 10.56 10.34 1.24
C ARG A 31 10.10 8.91 0.97
N VAL A 32 10.79 7.95 1.57
CA VAL A 32 10.62 6.52 1.28
C VAL A 32 10.16 5.79 2.53
N GLY A 33 9.16 4.94 2.37
CA GLY A 33 8.71 4.01 3.41
C GLY A 33 8.87 2.56 2.98
N THR A 34 8.98 1.66 3.94
CA THR A 34 9.02 0.21 3.68
C THR A 34 7.93 -0.49 4.47
N VAL A 35 7.31 -1.51 3.88
CA VAL A 35 6.41 -2.43 4.58
C VAL A 35 6.88 -3.84 4.34
N LYS A 36 7.14 -4.59 5.41
CA LYS A 36 7.55 -5.99 5.32
C LYS A 36 6.41 -6.92 5.69
N HIS A 37 6.05 -7.83 4.78
CA HIS A 37 5.09 -8.88 5.09
C HIS A 37 5.77 -10.05 5.81
N ILE A 38 5.31 -10.36 7.01
CA ILE A 38 5.80 -11.48 7.82
C ILE A 38 4.73 -12.56 7.85
N SER A 39 5.04 -13.73 7.27
CA SER A 39 4.09 -14.84 7.13
C SER A 39 3.97 -15.75 8.35
N GLN A 40 4.78 -15.50 9.39
CA GLN A 40 4.77 -16.31 10.61
C GLN A 40 3.51 -16.02 11.45
N GLU A 41 2.81 -17.08 11.86
CA GLU A 41 1.70 -16.95 12.81
C GLU A 41 2.19 -16.53 14.20
N ASN A 42 1.38 -15.73 14.90
CA ASN A 42 1.68 -15.18 16.23
C ASN A 42 3.02 -14.42 16.29
N PHE A 43 3.40 -13.78 15.20
CA PHE A 43 4.58 -12.93 15.15
C PHE A 43 4.42 -11.68 16.04
N THR A 44 5.49 -11.31 16.73
CA THR A 44 5.68 -9.98 17.31
C THR A 44 7.12 -9.53 17.06
N ILE A 45 7.30 -8.25 16.75
CA ILE A 45 8.62 -7.63 16.67
C ILE A 45 9.16 -7.26 18.06
N ASP A 46 8.29 -7.19 19.06
CA ASP A 46 8.65 -6.84 20.43
C ASP A 46 9.39 -7.99 21.14
N GLN A 47 10.20 -7.63 22.13
CA GLN A 47 10.98 -8.58 22.90
C GLN A 47 10.13 -9.20 24.02
N PRO A 48 10.04 -10.54 24.12
CA PRO A 48 9.33 -11.18 25.22
C PRO A 48 9.83 -10.69 26.58
N LYS A 49 8.89 -10.37 27.47
CA LYS A 49 9.11 -9.84 28.84
C LYS A 49 9.57 -8.39 28.93
N SER A 50 9.72 -7.65 27.83
CA SER A 50 9.88 -6.19 27.87
C SER A 50 8.65 -5.52 28.49
N ASP A 51 8.76 -4.26 28.93
CA ASP A 51 7.62 -3.52 29.48
C ASP A 51 6.51 -3.35 28.43
N THR A 52 6.88 -3.03 27.19
CA THR A 52 5.94 -2.92 26.07
C THR A 52 5.25 -4.25 25.76
N TRP A 53 5.98 -5.37 25.84
CA TRP A 53 5.40 -6.70 25.66
C TRP A 53 4.41 -7.02 26.78
N ARG A 54 4.77 -6.70 28.03
CA ARG A 54 3.90 -6.90 29.20
C ARG A 54 2.64 -6.04 29.12
N HIS A 55 2.74 -4.80 28.62
CA HIS A 55 1.57 -3.94 28.39
C HIS A 55 0.64 -4.56 27.35
N MET A 56 1.21 -5.05 26.24
CA MET A 56 0.46 -5.72 25.19
C MET A 56 -0.20 -7.02 25.69
N ASP A 57 0.52 -7.85 26.43
CA ASP A 57 0.03 -9.09 27.04
C ASP A 57 -1.08 -8.83 28.07
N ALA A 58 -0.96 -7.75 28.86
CA ALA A 58 -1.98 -7.33 29.82
C ALA A 58 -3.31 -6.88 29.19
N GLY A 59 -3.36 -6.71 27.86
CA GLY A 59 -4.60 -6.46 27.13
C GLY A 59 -4.67 -5.12 26.42
N SER A 60 -3.59 -4.33 26.36
CA SER A 60 -3.56 -3.13 25.52
C SER A 60 -3.87 -3.49 24.06
N GLU A 61 -4.73 -2.72 23.41
CA GLU A 61 -4.95 -2.82 21.94
C GLU A 61 -3.82 -2.15 21.16
N VAL A 62 -3.23 -1.12 21.76
CA VAL A 62 -2.15 -0.31 21.21
C VAL A 62 -1.11 -0.04 22.31
N VAL A 63 0.16 -0.23 21.98
CA VAL A 63 1.30 0.19 22.81
C VAL A 63 2.14 1.15 21.99
N ILE A 64 2.46 2.31 22.56
CA ILE A 64 3.32 3.32 21.94
C ILE A 64 4.55 3.50 22.82
N ALA A 65 5.73 3.23 22.26
CA ALA A 65 7.01 3.58 22.86
C ALA A 65 7.55 4.83 22.15
N LEU A 66 7.94 5.83 22.93
CA LEU A 66 8.39 7.12 22.43
C LEU A 66 9.76 7.45 23.03
N SER A 67 10.71 7.80 22.17
CA SER A 67 12.01 8.35 22.54
C SER A 67 12.25 9.69 21.84
N SER A 68 13.41 10.31 22.07
CA SER A 68 13.81 11.54 21.39
C SER A 68 14.06 11.39 19.89
N ASN A 69 14.26 10.15 19.40
CA ASN A 69 14.70 9.87 18.04
C ASN A 69 13.84 8.81 17.33
N GLU A 70 12.92 8.15 18.04
CA GLU A 70 12.13 7.05 17.50
C GLU A 70 10.76 6.97 18.16
N THR A 71 9.77 6.54 17.41
CA THR A 71 8.46 6.14 17.93
C THR A 71 8.12 4.76 17.38
N ALA A 72 7.89 3.80 18.28
CA ALA A 72 7.40 2.48 17.92
C ALA A 72 5.92 2.37 18.29
N VAL A 73 5.09 2.00 17.32
CA VAL A 73 3.65 1.79 17.51
C VAL A 73 3.32 0.32 17.27
N LEU A 74 2.93 -0.39 18.33
CA LEU A 74 2.51 -1.78 18.28
C LEU A 74 0.99 -1.82 18.40
N ARG A 75 0.33 -2.48 17.45
CA ARG A 75 -1.13 -2.67 17.44
C ARG A 75 -1.46 -4.14 17.29
N LYS A 76 -2.44 -4.62 18.05
CA LYS A 76 -3.00 -5.97 17.85
C LYS A 76 -3.92 -6.00 16.63
N GLY A 77 -3.95 -7.14 15.97
CA GLY A 77 -4.92 -7.45 14.90
C GLY A 77 -4.35 -7.33 13.49
N LYS A 78 -5.08 -7.91 12.55
CA LYS A 78 -4.77 -7.84 11.12
C LYS A 78 -5.23 -6.50 10.57
N ARG A 79 -4.36 -5.81 9.84
CA ARG A 79 -4.70 -4.60 9.08
C ARG A 79 -4.82 -4.90 7.59
N ASP A 80 -5.71 -4.15 6.96
CA ASP A 80 -5.83 -4.14 5.51
C ASP A 80 -4.67 -3.34 4.90
N LEU A 81 -4.11 -3.81 3.79
CA LEU A 81 -2.99 -3.13 3.13
C LEU A 81 -3.39 -1.72 2.67
N ASP A 82 -4.62 -1.54 2.22
CA ASP A 82 -5.10 -0.24 1.72
C ASP A 82 -5.32 0.75 2.88
N GLU A 83 -5.57 0.27 4.10
CA GLU A 83 -5.57 1.11 5.31
C GLU A 83 -4.15 1.55 5.67
N LEU A 84 -3.18 0.64 5.63
CA LEU A 84 -1.78 0.95 5.91
C LEU A 84 -1.22 1.94 4.88
N LEU A 85 -1.47 1.73 3.59
CA LEU A 85 -1.01 2.61 2.53
C LEU A 85 -1.59 4.03 2.65
N ARG A 86 -2.78 4.19 3.24
CA ARG A 86 -3.35 5.52 3.53
C ARG A 86 -2.57 6.28 4.59
N GLU A 87 -2.08 5.57 5.60
CA GLU A 87 -1.24 6.15 6.67
C GLU A 87 0.12 6.62 6.13
N LEU A 88 0.51 6.17 4.93
CA LEU A 88 1.79 6.47 4.27
C LEU A 88 1.65 7.41 3.07
N MET A 89 0.47 8.01 2.83
CA MET A 89 0.23 8.82 1.61
C MET A 89 1.09 10.06 1.50
N ASP A 90 1.63 10.55 2.61
CA ASP A 90 2.56 11.67 2.62
C ASP A 90 3.93 11.30 2.05
N LEU A 91 4.27 10.02 1.88
CA LEU A 91 5.52 9.58 1.28
C LEU A 91 5.50 9.65 -0.26
N ASP A 92 6.69 9.72 -0.85
CA ASP A 92 6.88 9.72 -2.29
C ASP A 92 6.87 8.28 -2.83
N PHE A 93 7.56 7.37 -2.14
CA PHE A 93 7.60 5.94 -2.46
C PHE A 93 7.30 5.06 -1.24
N VAL A 94 6.61 3.95 -1.48
CA VAL A 94 6.51 2.84 -0.51
C VAL A 94 6.97 1.54 -1.18
N ILE A 95 7.91 0.86 -0.53
CA ILE A 95 8.44 -0.42 -0.98
C ILE A 95 7.85 -1.54 -0.12
N LEU A 96 7.15 -2.46 -0.76
CA LEU A 96 6.51 -3.60 -0.10
C LEU A 96 7.39 -4.84 -0.24
N GLU A 97 8.10 -5.24 0.82
CA GLU A 97 8.87 -6.48 0.84
C GLU A 97 7.93 -7.68 1.06
N GLY A 98 7.87 -8.59 0.08
CA GLY A 98 7.03 -9.78 0.13
C GLY A 98 5.76 -9.66 -0.72
N PHE A 99 4.58 -9.70 -0.09
CA PHE A 99 3.28 -9.45 -0.73
C PHE A 99 3.01 -10.17 -2.08
N LYS A 100 3.48 -11.41 -2.22
CA LYS A 100 3.50 -12.17 -3.49
C LYS A 100 2.15 -12.29 -4.23
N ASN A 101 1.05 -12.26 -3.47
CA ASN A 101 -0.30 -12.54 -3.96
C ASN A 101 -1.16 -11.27 -4.09
N VAL A 102 -0.55 -10.08 -4.04
CA VAL A 102 -1.31 -8.83 -4.16
C VAL A 102 -1.50 -8.50 -5.65
N GLU A 103 -2.77 -8.36 -6.04
CA GLU A 103 -3.16 -8.02 -7.41
C GLU A 103 -3.10 -6.50 -7.66
N ASN A 104 -2.97 -6.14 -8.94
CA ASN A 104 -2.98 -4.75 -9.43
C ASN A 104 -1.90 -3.87 -8.80
N MET A 105 -0.71 -4.43 -8.55
CA MET A 105 0.43 -3.69 -7.99
C MET A 105 1.72 -4.06 -8.71
N VAL A 106 2.44 -3.01 -9.10
CA VAL A 106 3.75 -3.09 -9.74
C VAL A 106 4.72 -3.85 -8.86
N ARG A 107 5.50 -4.76 -9.46
CA ARG A 107 6.46 -5.58 -8.74
C ARG A 107 7.81 -5.75 -9.45
N ILE A 108 8.85 -5.88 -8.64
CA ILE A 108 10.15 -6.43 -9.00
C ILE A 108 10.22 -7.85 -8.43
N VAL A 109 10.67 -8.80 -9.24
CA VAL A 109 10.86 -10.19 -8.81
C VAL A 109 12.35 -10.45 -8.60
N VAL A 110 12.73 -10.81 -7.37
CA VAL A 110 14.08 -11.26 -7.04
C VAL A 110 14.11 -12.78 -7.11
N ALA A 111 14.67 -13.29 -8.21
CA ALA A 111 14.66 -14.70 -8.57
C ALA A 111 16.04 -15.34 -8.42
N ARG A 112 16.08 -16.59 -7.98
CA ARG A 112 17.32 -17.40 -7.92
C ARG A 112 17.51 -18.25 -9.17
N ASP A 113 16.41 -18.56 -9.84
CA ASP A 113 16.34 -19.40 -11.03
C ASP A 113 15.07 -19.08 -11.83
N GLU A 114 14.96 -19.68 -13.01
CA GLU A 114 13.81 -19.49 -13.90
C GLU A 114 12.48 -19.95 -13.27
N SER A 115 12.52 -20.94 -12.36
CA SER A 115 11.30 -21.41 -11.69
C SER A 115 10.75 -20.38 -10.70
N ASP A 116 11.62 -19.61 -10.05
CA ASP A 116 11.21 -18.48 -9.22
C ASP A 116 10.51 -17.40 -10.08
N VAL A 117 11.05 -17.11 -11.27
CA VAL A 117 10.45 -16.16 -12.23
C VAL A 117 9.05 -16.62 -12.64
N GLU A 118 8.90 -17.88 -13.06
CA GLU A 118 7.60 -18.45 -13.48
C GLU A 118 6.54 -18.40 -12.39
N LYS A 119 6.92 -18.56 -11.12
CA LYS A 119 5.97 -18.61 -9.99
C LYS A 119 5.61 -17.24 -9.42
N LEU A 120 6.48 -16.26 -9.55
CA LEU A 120 6.34 -14.96 -8.88
C LEU A 120 5.98 -13.83 -9.84
N SER A 121 6.33 -13.98 -11.12
CA SER A 121 6.05 -12.98 -12.13
C SER A 121 4.60 -13.05 -12.60
N ASP A 122 4.08 -11.88 -12.89
CA ASP A 122 2.78 -11.65 -13.49
C ASP A 122 2.88 -10.46 -14.45
N GLU A 123 1.75 -10.04 -15.02
CA GLU A 123 1.68 -8.89 -15.91
C GLU A 123 2.06 -7.54 -15.26
N PHE A 124 2.13 -7.47 -13.93
CA PHE A 124 2.56 -6.27 -13.19
C PHE A 124 4.06 -6.31 -12.85
N THR A 125 4.76 -7.35 -13.31
CA THR A 125 6.20 -7.49 -13.11
C THR A 125 6.93 -6.60 -14.11
N ILE A 126 7.60 -5.57 -13.58
CA ILE A 126 8.30 -4.58 -14.41
C ILE A 126 9.77 -4.91 -14.62
N GLY A 127 10.35 -5.74 -13.75
CA GLY A 127 11.75 -6.15 -13.82
C GLY A 127 12.07 -7.35 -12.91
N ILE A 128 13.16 -8.03 -13.24
CA ILE A 128 13.66 -9.21 -12.54
C ILE A 128 15.07 -8.91 -12.04
N VAL A 129 15.39 -9.31 -10.81
CA VAL A 129 16.73 -9.22 -10.24
C VAL A 129 17.24 -10.63 -9.98
N GLY A 130 18.39 -10.97 -10.56
CA GLY A 130 18.99 -12.31 -10.47
C GLY A 130 19.68 -12.73 -11.77
N ASP A 131 20.38 -13.85 -11.72
CA ASP A 131 21.08 -14.44 -12.87
C ASP A 131 20.08 -15.22 -13.75
N ILE A 132 19.38 -14.49 -14.62
CA ILE A 132 18.29 -14.98 -15.46
C ILE A 132 18.56 -14.62 -16.92
N GLU A 133 18.56 -15.62 -17.80
CA GLU A 133 18.82 -15.43 -19.23
C GLU A 133 17.54 -15.27 -20.06
N ASN A 134 17.65 -14.65 -21.24
CA ASN A 134 16.58 -14.58 -22.26
C ASN A 134 15.28 -13.89 -21.80
N ARG A 135 15.37 -12.96 -20.86
CA ARG A 135 14.25 -12.13 -20.38
C ARG A 135 14.60 -10.64 -20.53
N GLU A 136 13.58 -9.81 -20.66
CA GLU A 136 13.76 -8.35 -20.65
C GLU A 136 13.82 -7.81 -19.22
N ASN A 137 14.48 -6.67 -19.02
CA ASN A 137 14.60 -5.99 -17.72
C ASN A 137 15.12 -6.91 -16.60
N VAL A 138 16.16 -7.69 -16.91
CA VAL A 138 16.93 -8.45 -15.91
C VAL A 138 18.08 -7.58 -15.42
N PHE A 139 18.26 -7.55 -14.11
CA PHE A 139 19.29 -6.77 -13.43
C PHE A 139 20.10 -7.64 -12.48
N ASP A 140 21.37 -7.28 -12.32
CA ASP A 140 22.18 -7.78 -11.23
C ASP A 140 21.76 -7.13 -9.90
N LEU A 141 22.06 -7.80 -8.78
CA LEU A 141 21.82 -7.23 -7.45
C LEU A 141 22.54 -5.89 -7.23
N SER A 142 23.63 -5.65 -7.95
CA SER A 142 24.42 -4.41 -7.90
C SER A 142 23.86 -3.26 -8.74
N ASP A 143 22.87 -3.50 -9.60
CA ASP A 143 22.34 -2.49 -10.53
C ASP A 143 21.32 -1.55 -9.86
N THR A 144 21.57 -1.16 -8.61
CA THR A 144 20.64 -0.40 -7.77
C THR A 144 20.09 0.84 -8.45
N SER A 145 20.95 1.65 -9.07
CA SER A 145 20.51 2.86 -9.79
C SER A 145 19.60 2.54 -10.98
N ALA A 146 19.86 1.46 -11.73
CA ALA A 146 19.03 1.10 -12.88
C ALA A 146 17.68 0.51 -12.46
N ILE A 147 17.66 -0.28 -11.37
CA ILE A 147 16.43 -0.77 -10.74
C ILE A 147 15.62 0.42 -10.22
N ALA A 148 16.25 1.39 -9.55
CA ALA A 148 15.59 2.60 -9.08
C ALA A 148 15.01 3.44 -10.22
N ASP A 149 15.73 3.62 -11.33
CA ASP A 149 15.22 4.31 -12.52
C ASP A 149 13.99 3.62 -13.10
N LEU A 150 14.01 2.29 -13.17
CA LEU A 150 12.88 1.52 -13.64
C LEU A 150 11.67 1.67 -12.71
N VAL A 151 11.87 1.55 -11.40
CA VAL A 151 10.82 1.72 -10.39
C VAL A 151 10.27 3.14 -10.42
N GLU A 152 11.12 4.16 -10.51
CA GLU A 152 10.69 5.56 -10.56
C GLU A 152 9.79 5.82 -11.77
N ARG A 153 10.14 5.27 -12.94
CA ARG A 153 9.35 5.42 -14.17
C ARG A 153 8.06 4.61 -14.17
N LYS A 154 8.09 3.36 -13.71
CA LYS A 154 6.99 2.39 -13.90
C LYS A 154 6.11 2.16 -12.68
N SER A 155 6.52 2.59 -11.48
CA SER A 155 5.67 2.47 -10.29
C SER A 155 4.51 3.46 -10.34
N VAL A 156 3.37 3.05 -9.78
CA VAL A 156 2.11 3.79 -9.86
C VAL A 156 1.52 4.03 -8.48
N MET A 157 0.60 4.98 -8.36
CA MET A 157 -0.22 5.11 -7.15
C MET A 157 -1.11 3.85 -7.01
N PRO A 158 -1.39 3.37 -5.79
CA PRO A 158 -2.36 2.31 -5.59
C PRO A 158 -3.71 2.69 -6.20
N VAL A 159 -4.52 1.68 -6.52
CA VAL A 159 -5.87 1.86 -7.05
C VAL A 159 -6.91 1.38 -6.04
N GLY A 160 -8.12 1.92 -6.11
CA GLY A 160 -9.20 1.54 -5.18
C GLY A 160 -9.72 0.10 -5.33
N ARG A 161 -9.30 -0.65 -6.36
CA ARG A 161 -9.72 -2.04 -6.64
C ARG A 161 -11.25 -2.24 -6.69
N LEU A 162 -11.95 -1.31 -7.36
CA LEU A 162 -13.42 -1.30 -7.44
C LEU A 162 -13.99 -1.54 -8.83
N ASP A 163 -13.13 -1.57 -9.87
CA ASP A 163 -13.52 -1.60 -11.28
C ASP A 163 -14.68 -0.64 -11.59
N CYS A 164 -14.54 0.61 -11.13
CA CYS A 164 -15.62 1.58 -11.17
C CYS A 164 -15.82 2.25 -12.53
N GLY A 165 -14.84 2.17 -13.44
CA GLY A 165 -14.88 2.80 -14.75
C GLY A 165 -14.69 4.32 -14.77
N SER A 166 -14.57 4.97 -13.62
CA SER A 166 -14.55 6.44 -13.54
C SER A 166 -13.28 7.09 -14.09
N CYS A 167 -12.21 6.32 -14.29
CA CYS A 167 -10.98 6.77 -14.96
C CYS A 167 -10.98 6.49 -16.47
N GLY A 168 -12.09 5.97 -17.05
CA GLY A 168 -12.18 5.65 -18.48
C GLY A 168 -11.71 4.26 -18.87
N TYR A 169 -11.16 3.48 -17.94
CA TYR A 169 -10.71 2.11 -18.16
C TYR A 169 -11.75 1.08 -17.69
N SER A 170 -11.80 -0.08 -18.34
CA SER A 170 -12.79 -1.13 -18.04
C SER A 170 -12.53 -1.84 -16.71
N SER A 171 -11.29 -1.82 -16.23
CA SER A 171 -10.89 -2.40 -14.95
C SER A 171 -9.72 -1.64 -14.33
N CYS A 172 -9.55 -1.78 -13.01
CA CYS A 172 -8.38 -1.30 -12.29
C CYS A 172 -7.10 -1.98 -12.79
N ARG A 173 -7.18 -3.24 -13.22
CA ARG A 173 -6.09 -3.97 -13.88
C ARG A 173 -5.60 -3.22 -15.13
N GLU A 174 -6.52 -2.94 -16.05
CA GLU A 174 -6.21 -2.25 -17.31
C GLU A 174 -5.62 -0.86 -17.04
N PHE A 175 -6.21 -0.10 -16.11
CA PHE A 175 -5.69 1.21 -15.72
C PHE A 175 -4.25 1.14 -15.21
N VAL A 176 -3.92 0.16 -14.35
CA VAL A 176 -2.56 -0.01 -13.82
C VAL A 176 -1.58 -0.37 -14.94
N LEU A 177 -1.96 -1.29 -15.83
CA LEU A 177 -1.11 -1.67 -16.98
C LEU A 177 -0.84 -0.50 -17.92
N SER A 178 -1.87 0.26 -18.31
CA SER A 178 -1.69 1.48 -19.11
C SER A 178 -0.87 2.55 -18.37
N SER A 179 -0.96 2.62 -17.05
CA SER A 179 -0.13 3.51 -16.24
C SER A 179 1.35 3.10 -16.26
N ILE A 180 1.64 1.80 -16.19
CA ILE A 180 3.01 1.24 -16.27
C ILE A 180 3.66 1.59 -17.62
N GLU A 181 2.88 1.59 -18.70
CA GLU A 181 3.34 1.94 -20.04
C GLU A 181 3.35 3.46 -20.32
N GLY A 182 2.95 4.28 -19.34
CA GLY A 182 2.94 5.75 -19.46
C GLY A 182 1.79 6.31 -20.28
N GLU A 183 0.76 5.50 -20.59
CA GLU A 183 -0.42 5.90 -21.35
C GLU A 183 -1.50 6.54 -20.46
N ALA A 184 -1.46 6.28 -19.15
CA ALA A 184 -2.40 6.83 -18.17
C ALA A 184 -1.67 7.69 -17.11
N GLN A 185 -2.29 8.78 -16.67
CA GLN A 185 -1.74 9.59 -15.58
C GLN A 185 -2.01 8.93 -14.21
N THR A 186 -0.94 8.67 -13.46
CA THR A 186 -0.96 7.88 -12.22
C THR A 186 -1.61 8.57 -11.01
N ASN A 187 -1.99 9.84 -11.10
CA ASN A 187 -2.56 10.63 -10.00
C ASN A 187 -4.11 10.65 -9.99
N GLU A 188 -4.76 9.88 -10.88
CA GLU A 188 -6.18 10.06 -11.18
C GLU A 188 -7.12 8.93 -10.73
N CYS A 189 -6.75 8.10 -9.74
CA CYS A 189 -7.72 7.16 -9.20
C CYS A 189 -8.84 7.91 -8.45
N VAL A 190 -9.93 8.20 -9.15
CA VAL A 190 -11.10 8.92 -8.62
C VAL A 190 -11.65 8.24 -7.35
N ALA A 191 -11.59 6.90 -7.31
CA ALA A 191 -12.02 6.11 -6.16
C ALA A 191 -11.19 6.35 -4.90
N LEU A 192 -9.96 6.87 -4.99
CA LEU A 192 -9.12 7.18 -3.83
C LEU A 192 -9.26 8.62 -3.35
N LYS A 193 -9.93 9.51 -4.08
CA LYS A 193 -10.29 10.83 -3.55
C LYS A 193 -11.18 10.65 -2.32
N GLU A 194 -10.72 11.12 -1.16
CA GLU A 194 -11.43 10.98 0.10
C GLU A 194 -12.42 12.15 0.30
N SER A 195 -13.67 11.96 -0.11
CA SER A 195 -14.80 12.83 0.23
C SER A 195 -15.78 12.18 1.20
N VAL A 196 -15.93 10.85 1.11
CA VAL A 196 -16.80 10.04 1.96
C VAL A 196 -16.07 8.79 2.40
N TYR A 197 -16.19 8.50 3.70
CA TYR A 197 -15.66 7.31 4.32
C TYR A 197 -16.80 6.49 4.95
N LEU A 198 -16.90 5.21 4.59
CA LEU A 198 -17.83 4.26 5.20
C LEU A 198 -17.05 3.24 6.02
N SER A 199 -17.51 2.99 7.24
CA SER A 199 -17.02 1.93 8.12
C SER A 199 -18.13 1.00 8.56
N ILE A 200 -17.86 -0.31 8.60
CA ILE A 200 -18.73 -1.30 9.24
C ILE A 200 -17.91 -2.00 10.31
N ASP A 201 -18.33 -1.91 11.57
CA ASP A 201 -17.61 -2.46 12.72
C ASP A 201 -16.12 -2.06 12.75
N GLY A 202 -15.85 -0.79 12.44
CA GLY A 202 -14.50 -0.22 12.35
C GLY A 202 -13.75 -0.54 11.05
N LYS A 203 -14.21 -1.50 10.23
CA LYS A 203 -13.59 -1.86 8.95
C LYS A 203 -13.93 -0.85 7.86
N ARG A 204 -12.92 -0.26 7.20
CA ARG A 204 -13.13 0.61 6.04
C ARG A 204 -13.79 -0.14 4.88
N ILE A 205 -14.85 0.42 4.30
CA ILE A 205 -15.51 -0.11 3.11
C ILE A 205 -15.23 0.84 1.93
N PRO A 206 -14.54 0.39 0.87
CA PRO A 206 -14.31 1.20 -0.31
C PRO A 206 -15.64 1.45 -1.04
N LEU A 207 -15.86 2.70 -1.46
CA LEU A 207 -17.07 3.13 -2.15
C LEU A 207 -16.76 3.51 -3.58
N LYS A 208 -17.63 3.11 -4.51
CA LYS A 208 -17.59 3.60 -5.90
C LYS A 208 -17.82 5.12 -5.93
N PRO A 209 -17.22 5.88 -6.86
CA PRO A 209 -17.36 7.33 -6.94
C PRO A 209 -18.81 7.81 -6.90
N PHE A 210 -19.69 7.23 -7.73
CA PHE A 210 -21.12 7.55 -7.71
C PHE A 210 -21.78 7.42 -6.32
N VAL A 211 -21.41 6.38 -5.55
CA VAL A 211 -21.97 6.17 -4.20
C VAL A 211 -21.44 7.21 -3.23
N LYS A 212 -20.18 7.63 -3.37
CA LYS A 212 -19.62 8.73 -2.58
C LYS A 212 -20.37 10.03 -2.86
N ASP A 213 -20.54 10.38 -4.14
CA ASP A 213 -21.22 11.61 -4.56
C ASP A 213 -22.67 11.60 -4.06
N LEU A 214 -23.39 10.50 -4.27
CA LEU A 214 -24.76 10.32 -3.77
C LEU A 214 -24.87 10.54 -2.26
N ILE A 215 -23.99 9.90 -1.46
CA ILE A 215 -24.00 10.04 -0.01
C ILE A 215 -23.62 11.48 0.38
N SER A 216 -22.52 12.01 -0.15
CA SER A 216 -22.03 13.35 0.14
C SER A 216 -23.09 14.40 -0.12
N ASP A 217 -23.65 14.44 -1.34
CA ASP A 217 -24.60 15.46 -1.76
C ASP A 217 -25.91 15.35 -0.97
N THR A 218 -26.37 14.12 -0.67
CA THR A 218 -27.55 13.90 0.17
C THR A 218 -27.33 14.43 1.59
N ILE A 219 -26.19 14.10 2.20
CA ILE A 219 -25.88 14.52 3.57
C ILE A 219 -25.66 16.02 3.65
N ILE A 220 -24.94 16.62 2.71
CA ILE A 220 -24.76 18.08 2.61
C ILE A 220 -26.14 18.75 2.46
N GLY A 221 -27.01 18.22 1.60
CA GLY A 221 -28.38 18.71 1.45
C GLY A 221 -29.16 18.69 2.77
N ILE A 222 -29.12 17.58 3.51
CA ILE A 222 -29.76 17.46 4.83
C ILE A 222 -29.19 18.48 5.82
N VAL A 223 -27.86 18.54 5.95
CA VAL A 223 -27.17 19.44 6.90
C VAL A 223 -27.43 20.91 6.59
N SER A 224 -27.53 21.28 5.30
CA SER A 224 -27.83 22.64 4.88
C SER A 224 -29.23 23.13 5.29
N SER A 225 -30.14 22.21 5.61
CA SER A 225 -31.50 22.53 6.08
C SER A 225 -31.62 22.67 7.61
N LEU A 226 -30.55 22.34 8.36
CA LEU A 226 -30.52 22.41 9.83
C LEU A 226 -29.97 23.77 10.30
N LYS A 227 -30.19 24.09 11.58
CA LYS A 227 -29.62 25.28 12.24
C LYS A 227 -28.26 24.94 12.86
N ASP A 228 -27.39 25.95 12.98
CA ASP A 228 -26.08 25.88 13.64
C ASP A 228 -25.13 24.82 13.04
N THR A 229 -25.05 24.76 11.71
CA THR A 229 -24.27 23.77 10.95
C THR A 229 -22.96 24.29 10.34
N GLU A 230 -22.35 25.31 10.95
CA GLU A 230 -21.04 25.80 10.53
C GLU A 230 -19.95 24.75 10.83
N GLY A 231 -19.16 24.36 9.82
CA GLY A 231 -18.05 23.43 9.98
C GLY A 231 -17.59 22.79 8.66
N GLU A 232 -16.40 22.21 8.67
CA GLU A 232 -15.79 21.57 7.49
C GLU A 232 -16.00 20.05 7.43
N LYS A 233 -16.44 19.44 8.54
CA LYS A 233 -16.55 17.98 8.69
C LYS A 233 -17.92 17.58 9.22
N ILE A 234 -18.57 16.65 8.52
CA ILE A 234 -19.84 16.04 8.90
C ILE A 234 -19.59 14.58 9.29
N GLU A 235 -20.09 14.15 10.45
CA GLU A 235 -20.03 12.76 10.91
C GLU A 235 -21.44 12.23 11.19
N ILE A 236 -21.77 11.07 10.63
CA ILE A 236 -23.05 10.39 10.84
C ILE A 236 -22.77 8.99 11.37
N LYS A 237 -23.39 8.66 12.51
CA LYS A 237 -23.31 7.33 13.14
C LYS A 237 -24.67 6.65 13.05
N VAL A 238 -24.68 5.41 12.59
CA VAL A 238 -25.88 4.59 12.49
C VAL A 238 -25.66 3.30 13.27
N GLU A 239 -26.44 3.09 14.33
CA GLU A 239 -26.40 1.87 15.13
C GLU A 239 -27.53 0.93 14.69
N LYS A 240 -27.16 -0.30 14.30
CA LYS A 240 -28.16 -1.33 13.99
C LYS A 240 -28.60 -1.97 15.31
N ASN A 241 -29.78 -1.59 15.80
CA ASN A 241 -30.44 -2.36 16.85
C ASN A 241 -30.81 -3.73 16.27
N GLY A 242 -30.22 -4.81 16.81
CA GLY A 242 -30.28 -6.16 16.25
C GLY A 242 -31.68 -6.58 15.78
N ARG A 243 -31.75 -7.06 14.55
CA ARG A 243 -32.84 -7.89 14.01
C ARG A 243 -32.25 -9.15 13.43
#